data_AF-A0A1V6KDZ9-F1
#
_entry.id   AF-A0A1V6KDZ9-F1
#
_cell.length_a   1.000
_cell.length_b   1.000
_cell.length_c   1.000
_cell.angle_alpha   90.00
_cell.angle_beta   90.00
_cell.angle_gamma   90.00
#
_symmetry.space_group_name_H-M   'P 1'
#
loop_
_entity.id
_entity.type
_entity.pdbx_description
1 polymer ?
#
loop_
_entity_poly.entity_id
_entity_poly.type
_entity_poly.pdbx_seq_one_letter_code
_entity_poly.pdbx_strand_id
1 'polypeptide(L)'
;MRYFWLILLIIPCLLFSEDIVTLPFNLISNAYNNMLTGNYEIAEKQYQQLTILYPQERSGWEGLLWSQNAQGKFHKSLKTFSNAKTKLSELDGIYNYYAFALYRQNRLPEARYYYKQALDNMPANPLANQVSCEGLAYTYLALDNYPKAQKYFSKAAFISGRQMSAIKPSFNSTVYYKVPGTEKNAYGFRQSAKYKCAELKLNYEYFQLDNAFFRDLYKADFTYQFIPLEVGINGSYLSGEDARVYPAWQLGMELCPKLYPGKIVLNPELFVSFSHYPRFDVQQISLQPQVLWRDFSFSYALHSAFMDNEPSETDSVHFAQQFCLTKSLPYSFELGFHYGAGNDTWIIDNSGVIIDTFNQNGSYYGISLGKEFFKHLYLYGYYQKWDSEDLFYFSLSGYY
;
A
#
# COMPACT_ATOMS: atom_id res chain seq x y z
N MET A 1 7.87 -13.54 -21.71
CA MET A 1 6.67 -12.82 -21.24
C MET A 1 5.59 -12.95 -22.30
N ARG A 2 4.49 -13.64 -21.98
CA ARG A 2 3.57 -14.25 -22.94
C ARG A 2 2.17 -13.64 -22.78
N TYR A 3 1.62 -13.17 -23.91
CA TYR A 3 0.23 -12.78 -24.21
C TYR A 3 -0.21 -11.34 -23.82
N PHE A 4 -0.92 -10.55 -24.63
CA PHE A 4 -1.84 -10.86 -25.76
C PHE A 4 -1.84 -9.74 -26.82
N TRP A 5 -1.89 -10.11 -28.10
CA TRP A 5 -2.12 -9.27 -29.29
C TRP A 5 -3.62 -9.27 -29.68
N LEU A 6 -4.17 -8.08 -29.96
CA LEU A 6 -5.04 -7.59 -31.05
C LEU A 6 -6.16 -8.44 -31.76
N ILE A 7 -7.32 -7.74 -31.92
CA ILE A 7 -8.32 -7.64 -33.03
C ILE A 7 -9.58 -8.54 -33.08
N LEU A 8 -10.75 -7.88 -33.06
CA LEU A 8 -11.86 -7.94 -34.05
C LEU A 8 -12.93 -6.87 -33.69
N LEU A 9 -12.96 -5.71 -34.37
CA LEU A 9 -13.91 -5.29 -35.43
C LEU A 9 -15.40 -5.16 -35.01
N ILE A 10 -15.94 -3.92 -34.93
CA ILE A 10 -17.09 -3.38 -35.71
C ILE A 10 -17.55 -1.99 -35.17
N ILE A 11 -17.47 -0.99 -36.07
CA ILE A 11 -18.33 0.19 -36.36
C ILE A 11 -18.78 1.14 -35.21
N PRO A 12 -18.50 2.46 -35.29
CA PRO A 12 -19.11 3.44 -34.40
C PRO A 12 -20.58 3.68 -34.78
N CYS A 13 -21.50 3.49 -33.83
CA CYS A 13 -22.87 3.95 -33.94
C CYS A 13 -22.88 5.48 -34.13
N LEU A 14 -23.30 5.89 -35.32
CA LEU A 14 -23.70 7.23 -35.68
C LEU A 14 -24.92 7.66 -34.85
N LEU A 15 -24.78 8.74 -34.08
CA LEU A 15 -25.88 9.65 -33.80
C LEU A 15 -25.49 11.01 -34.34
N PHE A 16 -26.20 11.41 -35.38
CA PHE A 16 -26.04 12.66 -36.10
C PHE A 16 -26.51 13.84 -35.24
N SER A 17 -25.69 14.88 -35.16
CA SER A 17 -26.16 16.26 -35.22
C SER A 17 -25.23 17.04 -36.13
N GLU A 18 -25.81 17.71 -37.11
CA GLU A 18 -25.15 18.43 -38.19
C GLU A 18 -24.34 19.62 -37.65
N ASP A 19 -23.01 19.48 -37.69
CA ASP A 19 -22.04 20.55 -37.92
C ASP A 19 -20.70 19.87 -38.27
N ILE A 20 -20.54 19.54 -39.56
CA ILE A 20 -19.36 18.82 -40.05
C ILE A 20 -18.18 19.80 -40.14
N VAL A 21 -17.49 20.00 -39.02
CA VAL A 21 -16.04 20.20 -39.09
C VAL A 21 -15.47 18.86 -39.51
N THR A 22 -15.07 18.74 -40.78
CA THR A 22 -14.27 17.60 -41.22
C THR A 22 -12.94 17.67 -40.46
N LEU A 23 -12.87 16.98 -39.31
CA LEU A 23 -11.59 16.46 -38.83
C LEU A 23 -10.91 15.85 -40.05
N PRO A 24 -9.59 15.99 -40.26
CA PRO A 24 -8.91 15.14 -41.21
C PRO A 24 -9.01 13.73 -40.63
N PHE A 25 -10.09 13.02 -40.96
CA PHE A 25 -10.41 11.65 -40.55
C PHE A 25 -9.22 10.72 -40.79
N ASN A 26 -8.42 11.07 -41.80
CA ASN A 26 -7.14 10.48 -42.13
C ASN A 26 -6.11 10.57 -40.97
N LEU A 27 -5.97 11.70 -40.28
CA LEU A 27 -4.98 11.87 -39.20
C LEU A 27 -5.32 11.04 -37.95
N ILE A 28 -6.57 11.04 -37.49
CA ILE A 28 -6.99 10.20 -36.35
C ILE A 28 -6.85 8.71 -36.70
N SER A 29 -7.32 8.31 -37.89
CA SER A 29 -7.26 6.91 -38.33
C SER A 29 -5.80 6.44 -38.49
N ASN A 30 -4.92 7.28 -39.03
CA ASN A 30 -3.49 6.98 -39.14
C ASN A 30 -2.83 6.87 -37.77
N ALA A 31 -3.11 7.79 -36.85
CA ALA A 31 -2.60 7.75 -35.48
C ALA A 31 -3.04 6.48 -34.76
N TYR A 32 -4.29 6.10 -34.94
CA TYR A 32 -4.85 4.87 -34.39
C TYR A 32 -4.17 3.63 -34.99
N ASN A 33 -4.00 3.56 -36.31
CA ASN A 33 -3.28 2.45 -36.95
C ASN A 33 -1.82 2.34 -36.49
N ASN A 34 -1.14 3.48 -36.30
CA ASN A 34 0.19 3.51 -35.72
C ASN A 34 0.21 2.99 -34.28
N MET A 35 -0.82 3.27 -33.47
CA MET A 35 -0.96 2.65 -32.15
C MET A 35 -1.09 1.13 -32.24
N LEU A 36 -1.95 0.61 -33.13
CA LEU A 36 -2.18 -0.83 -33.27
C LEU A 36 -0.93 -1.58 -33.79
N THR A 37 -0.10 -0.93 -34.59
CA THR A 37 1.13 -1.52 -35.16
C THR A 37 2.35 -1.36 -34.25
N GLY A 38 2.21 -0.71 -33.09
CA GLY A 38 3.31 -0.50 -32.15
C GLY A 38 4.18 0.72 -32.44
N ASN A 39 3.83 1.54 -33.43
CA ASN A 39 4.52 2.78 -33.79
C ASN A 39 4.13 3.94 -32.86
N TYR A 40 4.35 3.76 -31.56
CA TYR A 40 3.81 4.63 -30.52
C TYR A 40 4.36 6.07 -30.58
N GLU A 41 5.64 6.27 -30.90
CA GLU A 41 6.22 7.61 -31.04
C GLU A 41 5.58 8.40 -32.19
N ILE A 42 5.26 7.73 -33.30
CA ILE A 42 4.63 8.36 -34.47
C ILE A 42 3.19 8.73 -34.12
N ALA A 43 2.45 7.79 -33.53
CA ALA A 43 1.09 8.05 -33.06
C ALA A 43 1.05 9.20 -32.04
N GLU A 44 2.01 9.25 -31.10
CA GLU A 44 2.11 10.34 -30.11
C GLU A 44 2.22 11.72 -30.79
N LYS A 45 3.08 11.85 -31.81
CA LYS A 45 3.23 13.10 -32.57
C LYS A 45 1.95 13.48 -33.30
N GLN A 46 1.27 12.50 -33.91
CA GLN A 46 0.02 12.72 -34.64
C GLN A 46 -1.12 13.14 -33.70
N TYR A 47 -1.26 12.47 -32.55
CA TYR A 47 -2.22 12.86 -31.52
C TYR A 47 -1.89 14.22 -30.89
N GLN A 48 -0.61 14.53 -30.69
CA GLN A 48 -0.20 15.86 -30.23
C GLN A 48 -0.63 16.94 -31.23
N GLN A 49 -0.44 16.71 -32.52
CA GLN A 49 -0.92 17.62 -33.57
C GLN A 49 -2.45 17.78 -33.52
N LEU A 50 -3.20 16.69 -33.31
CA LEU A 50 -4.66 16.74 -33.14
C LEU A 50 -5.08 17.60 -31.95
N THR A 51 -4.41 17.48 -30.79
CA THR A 51 -4.73 18.30 -29.60
C THR A 51 -4.45 19.80 -29.79
N ILE A 52 -3.58 20.16 -30.74
CA ILE A 52 -3.29 21.55 -31.09
C ILE A 52 -4.33 22.09 -32.06
N LEU A 53 -4.66 21.32 -33.11
CA LEU A 53 -5.60 21.73 -34.15
C LEU A 53 -7.06 21.73 -33.63
N TYR A 54 -7.41 20.75 -32.81
CA TYR A 54 -8.75 20.53 -32.28
C TYR A 54 -8.71 20.33 -30.77
N PRO A 55 -8.42 21.39 -29.99
CA PRO A 55 -8.22 21.27 -28.54
C PRO A 55 -9.48 20.84 -27.77
N GLN A 56 -10.67 21.01 -28.35
CA GLN A 56 -11.95 20.58 -27.80
C GLN A 56 -12.31 19.12 -28.15
N GLU A 57 -11.58 18.50 -29.08
CA GLU A 57 -11.84 17.14 -29.52
C GLU A 57 -11.21 16.14 -28.57
N ARG A 58 -12.04 15.33 -27.90
CA ARG A 58 -11.61 14.35 -26.90
C ARG A 58 -10.68 13.29 -27.48
N SER A 59 -10.94 12.83 -28.70
CA SER A 59 -10.21 11.73 -29.34
C SER A 59 -8.70 11.98 -29.45
N GLY A 60 -8.30 13.23 -29.70
CA GLY A 60 -6.90 13.63 -29.75
C GLY A 60 -6.20 13.48 -28.39
N TRP A 61 -6.88 13.89 -27.31
CA TRP A 61 -6.35 13.79 -25.95
C TRP A 61 -6.30 12.33 -25.45
N GLU A 62 -7.33 11.53 -25.73
CA GLU A 62 -7.35 10.09 -25.42
C GLU A 62 -6.18 9.36 -26.08
N GLY A 63 -5.99 9.55 -27.39
CA GLY A 63 -4.90 8.93 -28.13
C GLY A 63 -3.51 9.42 -27.66
N LEU A 64 -3.39 10.69 -27.27
CA LEU A 64 -2.14 11.21 -26.73
C LEU A 64 -1.79 10.59 -25.38
N LEU A 65 -2.77 10.42 -24.48
CA LEU A 65 -2.56 9.73 -23.21
C LEU A 65 -2.25 8.24 -23.42
N TRP A 66 -2.96 7.58 -24.35
CA TRP A 66 -2.76 6.18 -24.68
C TRP A 66 -1.35 5.92 -25.22
N SER A 67 -0.90 6.71 -26.20
CA SER A 67 0.45 6.59 -26.78
C SER A 67 1.56 6.84 -25.76
N GLN A 68 1.40 7.83 -24.87
CA GLN A 68 2.37 8.10 -23.81
C GLN A 68 2.42 6.96 -22.78
N ASN A 69 1.25 6.43 -22.39
CA ASN A 69 1.16 5.29 -21.47
C ASN A 69 1.79 4.01 -22.06
N ALA A 70 1.57 3.74 -23.35
CA ALA A 70 2.16 2.59 -24.03
C ALA A 70 3.69 2.62 -24.04
N GLN A 71 4.28 3.83 -24.11
CA GLN A 71 5.73 4.05 -24.07
C GLN A 71 6.29 4.16 -22.65
N GLY A 72 5.47 3.99 -21.60
CA GLY A 72 5.92 4.14 -20.22
C GLY A 72 6.18 5.59 -19.77
N LYS A 73 5.76 6.59 -20.57
CA LYS A 73 5.95 8.02 -20.30
C LYS A 73 4.90 8.55 -19.31
N PHE A 74 4.73 7.91 -18.15
CA PHE A 74 3.63 8.19 -17.21
C PHE A 74 3.64 9.61 -16.68
N HIS A 75 4.80 10.17 -16.32
CA HIS A 75 4.89 11.57 -15.90
C HIS A 75 4.39 12.56 -16.97
N LYS A 76 4.66 12.26 -18.25
CA LYS A 76 4.17 13.08 -19.38
C LYS A 76 2.66 12.94 -19.53
N SER A 77 2.14 11.72 -19.43
CA SER A 77 0.70 11.42 -19.43
C SER A 77 -0.07 12.17 -18.35
N LEU A 78 0.46 12.21 -17.13
CA LEU A 78 -0.15 12.99 -16.03
C LEU A 78 -0.20 14.50 -16.35
N LYS A 79 0.85 15.07 -16.96
CA LYS A 79 0.86 16.48 -17.40
C LYS A 79 -0.11 16.72 -18.56
N THR A 80 -0.16 15.81 -19.53
CA THR A 80 -1.09 15.87 -20.66
C THR A 80 -2.54 15.88 -20.18
N PHE A 81 -2.88 15.05 -19.18
CA PHE A 81 -4.22 15.06 -18.60
C PHE A 81 -4.56 16.40 -17.92
N SER A 82 -3.62 16.99 -17.17
CA SER A 82 -3.81 18.33 -16.59
C SER A 82 -4.11 19.38 -17.65
N ASN A 83 -3.45 19.31 -18.81
CA ASN A 83 -3.73 20.19 -19.94
C ASN A 83 -5.11 19.91 -20.54
N ALA A 84 -5.45 18.65 -20.81
CA ALA A 84 -6.75 18.24 -21.32
C ALA A 84 -7.91 18.75 -20.45
N LYS A 85 -7.75 18.68 -19.12
CA LYS A 85 -8.72 19.18 -18.13
C LYS A 85 -9.04 20.68 -18.28
N THR A 86 -8.10 21.48 -18.79
CA THR A 86 -8.33 22.92 -19.03
C THR A 86 -8.97 23.21 -20.38
N LYS A 87 -9.06 22.20 -21.25
CA LYS A 87 -9.56 22.35 -22.62
C LYS A 87 -10.89 21.68 -22.83
N LEU A 88 -11.12 20.49 -22.26
CA LEU A 88 -12.34 19.70 -22.45
C LEU A 88 -13.39 20.02 -21.38
N SER A 89 -14.67 20.04 -21.78
CA SER A 89 -15.83 20.14 -20.89
C SER A 89 -16.16 18.83 -20.16
N GLU A 90 -15.85 17.69 -20.78
CA GLU A 90 -16.11 16.35 -20.27
C GLU A 90 -14.86 15.48 -20.32
N LEU A 91 -14.55 14.79 -19.21
CA LEU A 91 -13.29 14.05 -19.02
C LEU A 91 -13.48 12.54 -18.86
N ASP A 92 -14.71 12.05 -18.94
CA ASP A 92 -15.02 10.68 -18.51
C ASP A 92 -14.26 9.62 -19.33
N GLY A 93 -14.03 9.88 -20.63
CA GLY A 93 -13.32 8.97 -21.54
C GLY A 93 -11.81 8.94 -21.36
N ILE A 94 -11.23 9.95 -20.71
CA ILE A 94 -9.79 10.03 -20.46
C ILE A 94 -9.38 9.55 -19.06
N TYR A 95 -10.35 9.36 -18.13
CA TYR A 95 -10.05 8.96 -16.75
C TYR A 95 -9.36 7.61 -16.65
N ASN A 96 -9.69 6.63 -17.50
CA ASN A 96 -9.02 5.33 -17.49
C ASN A 96 -7.53 5.44 -17.83
N TYR A 97 -7.16 6.26 -18.81
CA TYR A 97 -5.75 6.49 -19.16
C TYR A 97 -5.00 7.24 -18.06
N TYR A 98 -5.65 8.23 -17.44
CA TYR A 98 -5.07 8.97 -16.33
C TYR A 98 -4.87 8.10 -15.09
N ALA A 99 -5.88 7.30 -14.74
CA ALA A 99 -5.81 6.35 -13.63
C ALA A 99 -4.71 5.31 -13.84
N PHE A 100 -4.52 4.84 -15.08
CA PHE A 100 -3.40 3.94 -15.39
C PHE A 100 -2.04 4.60 -15.16
N ALA A 101 -1.84 5.84 -15.62
CA ALA A 101 -0.61 6.56 -15.38
C ALA A 101 -0.35 6.77 -13.87
N LEU A 102 -1.39 7.07 -13.09
CA LEU A 102 -1.31 7.17 -11.62
C LEU A 102 -0.93 5.84 -10.97
N TYR A 103 -1.57 4.74 -11.38
CA TYR A 103 -1.29 3.39 -10.90
C TYR A 103 0.18 3.01 -11.14
N ARG A 104 0.68 3.25 -12.35
CA ARG A 104 2.07 2.97 -12.72
C ARG A 104 3.11 3.81 -11.97
N GLN A 105 2.66 4.88 -11.32
CA GLN A 105 3.46 5.80 -10.52
C GLN A 105 3.26 5.58 -9.02
N ASN A 106 2.66 4.45 -8.63
CA ASN A 106 2.30 4.09 -7.25
C ASN A 106 1.38 5.11 -6.55
N ARG A 107 0.65 5.94 -7.29
CA ARG A 107 -0.36 6.89 -6.75
C ARG A 107 -1.72 6.19 -6.65
N LEU A 108 -1.74 5.09 -5.92
CA LEU A 108 -2.85 4.14 -5.87
C LEU A 108 -4.18 4.74 -5.39
N PRO A 109 -4.22 5.60 -4.34
CA PRO A 109 -5.48 6.20 -3.89
C PRO A 109 -6.18 7.02 -4.98
N GLU A 110 -5.40 7.74 -5.79
CA GLU A 110 -5.91 8.53 -6.90
C GLU A 110 -6.30 7.66 -8.10
N ALA A 111 -5.47 6.67 -8.44
CA ALA A 111 -5.79 5.73 -9.51
C ALA A 111 -7.15 5.06 -9.27
N ARG A 112 -7.37 4.57 -8.03
CA ARG A 112 -8.65 3.99 -7.60
C ARG A 112 -9.79 4.97 -7.81
N TYR A 113 -9.63 6.21 -7.36
CA TYR A 113 -10.66 7.25 -7.50
C TYR A 113 -11.03 7.47 -8.97
N TYR A 114 -10.05 7.65 -9.86
CA TYR A 114 -10.32 7.94 -11.26
C TYR A 114 -10.85 6.75 -12.05
N TYR A 115 -10.42 5.52 -11.76
CA TYR A 115 -11.08 4.34 -12.31
C TYR A 115 -12.54 4.22 -11.85
N LYS A 116 -12.84 4.58 -10.60
CA LYS A 116 -14.22 4.61 -10.10
C LYS A 116 -15.06 5.67 -10.81
N GLN A 117 -14.51 6.86 -11.01
CA GLN A 117 -15.18 7.93 -11.77
C GLN A 117 -15.43 7.51 -13.23
N ALA A 118 -14.45 6.88 -13.89
CA ALA A 118 -14.62 6.35 -15.24
C ALA A 118 -15.77 5.33 -15.32
N LEU A 119 -15.86 4.42 -14.34
CA LEU A 119 -16.92 3.42 -14.26
C LEU A 119 -18.31 4.05 -14.01
N ASP A 120 -18.38 5.08 -13.16
CA ASP A 120 -19.65 5.70 -12.77
C ASP A 120 -20.22 6.59 -13.89
N ASN A 121 -19.35 7.25 -14.66
CA ASN A 121 -19.76 8.20 -15.70
C ASN A 121 -19.88 7.58 -17.10
N MET A 122 -19.49 6.30 -17.29
CA MET A 122 -19.61 5.60 -18.57
C MET A 122 -20.42 4.30 -18.51
N PRO A 123 -21.60 4.25 -17.83
CA PRO A 123 -22.31 3.00 -17.56
C PRO A 123 -22.73 2.24 -18.81
N ALA A 124 -22.94 2.92 -19.94
CA ALA A 124 -23.39 2.34 -21.20
C ALA A 124 -22.26 1.88 -22.14
N ASN A 125 -20.97 2.04 -21.78
CA ASN A 125 -19.85 1.60 -22.61
C ASN A 125 -19.19 0.34 -22.01
N PRO A 126 -19.49 -0.88 -22.52
CA PRO A 126 -18.99 -2.12 -21.95
C PRO A 126 -17.46 -2.20 -21.93
N LEU A 127 -16.79 -1.72 -22.99
CA LEU A 127 -15.33 -1.77 -23.09
C LEU A 127 -14.67 -0.83 -22.08
N ALA A 128 -15.14 0.41 -21.98
CA ALA A 128 -14.63 1.35 -20.98
C ALA A 128 -14.86 0.81 -19.56
N ASN A 129 -16.03 0.22 -19.31
CA ASN A 129 -16.36 -0.38 -18.01
C ASN A 129 -15.51 -1.59 -17.65
N GLN A 130 -15.16 -2.42 -18.64
CA GLN A 130 -14.21 -3.51 -18.46
C GLN A 130 -12.85 -2.97 -18.01
N VAL A 131 -12.30 -1.97 -18.72
CA VAL A 131 -11.01 -1.35 -18.37
C VAL A 131 -11.06 -0.72 -16.98
N SER A 132 -12.15 -0.02 -16.64
CA SER A 132 -12.35 0.56 -15.31
C SER A 132 -12.40 -0.50 -14.22
N CYS A 133 -13.12 -1.61 -14.45
CA CYS A 133 -13.21 -2.72 -13.49
C CYS A 133 -11.86 -3.43 -13.31
N GLU A 134 -11.13 -3.69 -14.40
CA GLU A 134 -9.79 -4.28 -14.32
C GLU A 134 -8.80 -3.36 -13.59
N GLY A 135 -8.83 -2.06 -13.92
CA GLY A 135 -8.03 -1.04 -13.24
C GLY A 135 -8.35 -0.96 -11.73
N LEU A 136 -9.64 -0.97 -11.36
CA LEU A 136 -10.06 -1.04 -9.95
C LEU A 136 -9.57 -2.33 -9.29
N ALA A 137 -9.67 -3.48 -9.95
CA ALA A 137 -9.26 -4.76 -9.39
C ALA A 137 -7.76 -4.76 -9.04
N TYR A 138 -6.90 -4.38 -9.99
CA TYR A 138 -5.46 -4.28 -9.73
C TYR A 138 -5.09 -3.18 -8.74
N THR A 139 -5.81 -2.05 -8.73
CA THR A 139 -5.55 -0.99 -7.76
C THR A 139 -5.97 -1.42 -6.35
N TYR A 140 -7.11 -2.09 -6.19
CA TYR A 140 -7.51 -2.66 -4.89
C TYR A 140 -6.56 -3.77 -4.43
N LEU A 141 -6.06 -4.59 -5.35
CA LEU A 141 -5.03 -5.58 -5.02
C LEU A 141 -3.76 -4.92 -4.50
N ALA A 142 -3.29 -3.85 -5.16
CA ALA A 142 -2.11 -3.09 -4.72
C ALA A 142 -2.35 -2.29 -3.42
N LEU A 143 -3.60 -1.93 -3.11
CA LEU A 143 -4.03 -1.33 -1.85
C LEU A 143 -4.34 -2.38 -0.76
N ASP A 144 -3.95 -3.65 -0.98
CA ASP A 144 -4.18 -4.77 -0.08
C ASP A 144 -5.66 -4.99 0.29
N ASN A 145 -6.60 -4.74 -0.63
CA ASN A 145 -8.03 -5.04 -0.46
C ASN A 145 -8.50 -6.14 -1.41
N TYR A 146 -8.26 -7.38 -1.00
CA TYR A 146 -8.56 -8.57 -1.79
C TYR A 146 -10.06 -8.80 -2.03
N PRO A 147 -10.96 -8.60 -1.04
CA PRO A 147 -12.38 -8.75 -1.29
C PRO A 147 -12.91 -7.82 -2.39
N LYS A 148 -12.50 -6.54 -2.39
CA LYS A 148 -12.88 -5.61 -3.46
C LYS A 148 -12.19 -5.95 -4.77
N ALA A 149 -10.91 -6.30 -4.74
CA ALA A 149 -10.19 -6.73 -5.95
C ALA A 149 -10.92 -7.90 -6.65
N GLN A 150 -11.27 -8.94 -5.89
CA GLN A 150 -12.01 -10.10 -6.39
C GLN A 150 -13.36 -9.70 -6.97
N LYS A 151 -14.12 -8.82 -6.29
CA LYS A 151 -15.40 -8.31 -6.79
C LYS A 151 -15.25 -7.65 -8.17
N TYR A 152 -14.21 -6.84 -8.35
CA TYR A 152 -13.99 -6.14 -9.62
C TYR A 152 -13.38 -7.04 -10.71
N PHE A 153 -12.56 -8.02 -10.35
CA PHE A 153 -12.14 -9.07 -11.29
C PHE A 153 -13.34 -9.85 -11.83
N SER A 154 -14.27 -10.26 -10.96
CA SER A 154 -15.50 -10.96 -11.40
C SER A 154 -16.35 -10.09 -12.33
N LYS A 155 -16.48 -8.78 -12.06
CA LYS A 155 -17.20 -7.85 -12.95
C LYS A 155 -16.51 -7.70 -14.30
N ALA A 156 -15.19 -7.53 -14.31
CA ALA A 156 -14.42 -7.44 -15.56
C ALA A 156 -14.52 -8.73 -16.39
N ALA A 157 -14.43 -9.90 -15.73
CA ALA A 157 -14.60 -11.20 -16.37
C ALA A 157 -15.98 -11.34 -17.03
N PHE A 158 -17.03 -10.95 -16.31
CA PHE A 158 -18.41 -11.01 -16.81
C PHE A 158 -18.62 -10.15 -18.06
N ILE A 159 -18.11 -8.91 -18.07
CA ILE A 159 -18.26 -8.00 -19.20
C ILE A 159 -17.49 -8.49 -20.43
N SER A 160 -16.29 -9.04 -20.21
CA SER A 160 -15.36 -9.37 -21.29
C SER A 160 -15.47 -10.81 -21.80
N GLY A 161 -16.21 -11.67 -21.10
CA GLY A 161 -16.29 -13.11 -21.41
C GLY A 161 -14.98 -13.87 -21.23
N ARG A 162 -13.90 -13.22 -20.76
CA ARG A 162 -12.60 -13.84 -20.51
C ARG A 162 -12.40 -14.10 -19.02
N GLN A 163 -11.66 -15.15 -18.72
CA GLN A 163 -11.18 -15.41 -17.37
C GLN A 163 -10.13 -14.38 -16.98
N MET A 164 -10.29 -13.75 -15.82
CA MET A 164 -9.28 -12.86 -15.25
C MET A 164 -8.19 -13.66 -14.55
N SER A 165 -6.99 -13.09 -14.44
CA SER A 165 -5.87 -13.69 -13.72
C SER A 165 -6.26 -14.08 -12.30
N ALA A 166 -5.94 -15.32 -11.91
CA ALA A 166 -6.14 -15.76 -10.53
C ALA A 166 -5.23 -14.98 -9.57
N ILE A 167 -5.76 -14.62 -8.40
CA ILE A 167 -4.96 -14.10 -7.30
C ILE A 167 -4.04 -15.23 -6.85
N LYS A 168 -2.73 -15.03 -7.02
CA LYS A 168 -1.71 -15.99 -6.62
C LYS A 168 -1.44 -15.85 -5.12
N PRO A 169 -1.06 -16.93 -4.43
CA PRO A 169 -0.47 -16.80 -3.11
C PRO A 169 0.81 -15.96 -3.22
N SER A 170 1.07 -15.18 -2.19
CA SER A 170 2.31 -14.41 -2.06
C SER A 170 2.99 -14.80 -0.76
N PHE A 171 4.29 -14.96 -0.83
CA PHE A 171 5.09 -15.27 0.33
C PHE A 171 6.20 -14.24 0.49
N ASN A 172 6.55 -13.97 1.75
CA ASN A 172 7.67 -13.10 2.08
C ASN A 172 8.52 -13.76 3.17
N SER A 173 9.83 -13.70 3.01
CA SER A 173 10.80 -14.05 4.04
C SER A 173 11.68 -12.86 4.33
N THR A 174 11.74 -12.44 5.59
CA THR A 174 12.56 -11.33 6.05
C THR A 174 13.55 -11.80 7.08
N VAL A 175 14.82 -11.45 6.90
CA VAL A 175 15.84 -11.52 7.95
C VAL A 175 16.14 -10.11 8.42
N TYR A 176 16.35 -9.92 9.72
CA TYR A 176 16.70 -8.63 10.26
C TYR A 176 17.72 -8.72 11.40
N TYR A 177 18.43 -7.61 11.58
CA TYR A 177 19.38 -7.39 12.66
C TYR A 177 19.11 -6.03 13.29
N LYS A 178 19.12 -5.96 14.61
CA LYS A 178 18.93 -4.72 15.37
C LYS A 178 19.97 -4.56 16.48
N VAL A 179 20.37 -3.32 16.72
CA VAL A 179 21.31 -2.90 17.77
C VAL A 179 20.63 -1.83 18.63
N PRO A 180 19.84 -2.22 19.65
CA PRO A 180 19.09 -1.28 20.49
C PRO A 180 19.91 -0.80 21.70
N GLY A 181 21.16 -0.40 21.50
CA GLY A 181 22.09 0.03 22.56
C GLY A 181 23.49 -0.57 22.44
N THR A 182 24.43 -0.13 23.29
CA THR A 182 25.87 -0.47 23.15
C THR A 182 26.23 -1.92 23.44
N GLU A 183 25.36 -2.68 24.11
CA GLU A 183 25.59 -4.06 24.55
C GLU A 183 24.46 -5.02 24.15
N LYS A 184 23.51 -4.53 23.36
CA LYS A 184 22.30 -5.26 22.99
C LYS A 184 22.31 -5.57 21.51
N ASN A 185 21.95 -6.80 21.16
CA ASN A 185 21.83 -7.24 19.78
C ASN A 185 20.61 -8.12 19.62
N ALA A 186 19.93 -8.04 18.48
CA ALA A 186 18.92 -9.03 18.15
C ALA A 186 18.93 -9.41 16.67
N TYR A 187 18.62 -10.67 16.44
CA TYR A 187 18.48 -11.26 15.12
C TYR A 187 17.08 -11.79 15.01
N GLY A 188 16.43 -11.57 13.89
CA GLY A 188 15.11 -12.11 13.70
C GLY A 188 14.83 -12.57 12.29
N PHE A 189 13.82 -13.40 12.24
CA PHE A 189 13.36 -14.03 11.03
C PHE A 189 11.84 -13.99 11.01
N ARG A 190 11.30 -13.48 9.91
CA ARG A 190 9.86 -13.37 9.69
C ARG A 190 9.50 -14.08 8.41
N GLN A 191 8.45 -14.88 8.44
CA GLN A 191 7.78 -15.39 7.25
C GLN A 191 6.35 -14.89 7.19
N SER A 192 5.87 -14.59 6.00
CA SER A 192 4.44 -14.42 5.77
C SER A 192 3.96 -15.20 4.56
N ALA A 193 2.73 -15.68 4.66
CA ALA A 193 1.99 -16.31 3.58
C ALA A 193 0.62 -15.63 3.48
N LYS A 194 0.31 -15.09 2.30
CA LYS A 194 -0.97 -14.45 2.02
C LYS A 194 -1.63 -15.11 0.83
N TYR A 195 -2.92 -15.42 0.99
CA TYR A 195 -3.73 -15.94 -0.10
C TYR A 195 -5.15 -15.40 0.01
N LYS A 196 -5.58 -14.67 -1.03
CA LYS A 196 -6.87 -13.97 -1.05
C LYS A 196 -7.01 -13.10 0.20
N CYS A 197 -8.03 -13.35 1.02
CA CYS A 197 -8.36 -12.54 2.16
C CYS A 197 -7.56 -12.89 3.42
N ALA A 198 -6.82 -14.01 3.44
CA ALA A 198 -6.13 -14.50 4.62
C ALA A 198 -4.63 -14.22 4.54
N GLU A 199 -4.04 -13.78 5.65
CA GLU A 199 -2.60 -13.65 5.85
C GLU A 199 -2.19 -14.30 7.16
N LEU A 200 -1.11 -15.07 7.13
CA LEU A 200 -0.41 -15.59 8.30
C LEU A 200 1.00 -15.01 8.30
N LYS A 201 1.42 -14.44 9.43
CA LYS A 201 2.79 -14.00 9.68
C LYS A 201 3.33 -14.77 10.89
N LEU A 202 4.58 -15.22 10.78
CA LEU A 202 5.32 -15.85 11.85
C LEU A 202 6.61 -15.07 12.04
N ASN A 203 6.97 -14.78 13.29
CA ASN A 203 8.16 -14.03 13.64
C ASN A 203 8.91 -14.73 14.77
N TYR A 204 10.20 -14.89 14.60
CA TYR A 204 11.14 -15.32 15.63
C TYR A 204 12.18 -14.23 15.84
N GLU A 205 12.51 -13.93 17.08
CA GLU A 205 13.59 -13.03 17.45
C GLU A 205 14.43 -13.64 18.56
N TYR A 206 15.74 -13.66 18.34
CA TYR A 206 16.77 -14.01 19.30
C TYR A 206 17.44 -12.72 19.77
N PHE A 207 17.35 -12.44 21.08
CA PHE A 207 17.89 -11.23 21.70
C PHE A 207 19.04 -11.57 22.65
N GLN A 208 20.09 -10.75 22.56
CA GLN A 208 21.32 -10.87 23.31
C GLN A 208 21.58 -9.62 24.14
N LEU A 209 22.14 -9.85 25.33
CA LEU A 209 22.70 -8.84 26.21
C LEU A 209 24.15 -9.24 26.50
N ASP A 210 25.10 -8.33 26.37
CA ASP A 210 26.54 -8.58 26.57
C ASP A 210 27.09 -9.77 25.75
N ASN A 211 26.57 -9.92 24.51
CA ASN A 211 26.84 -11.04 23.61
C ASN A 211 26.44 -12.44 24.15
N ALA A 212 25.75 -12.50 25.28
CA ALA A 212 25.13 -13.72 25.80
C ALA A 212 23.67 -13.82 25.36
N PHE A 213 23.12 -15.03 25.38
CA PHE A 213 21.68 -15.22 25.22
C PHE A 213 20.95 -14.46 26.33
N PHE A 214 19.81 -13.86 26.01
CA PHE A 214 18.94 -13.25 27.02
C PHE A 214 17.47 -13.63 26.85
N ARG A 215 16.95 -13.61 25.61
CA ARG A 215 15.52 -13.84 25.35
C ARG A 215 15.25 -14.35 23.94
N ASP A 216 14.30 -15.27 23.82
CA ASP A 216 13.61 -15.62 22.58
C ASP A 216 12.18 -15.03 22.57
N LEU A 217 11.74 -14.56 21.41
CA LEU A 217 10.38 -14.14 21.13
C LEU A 217 9.85 -14.94 19.93
N TYR A 218 8.68 -15.55 20.11
CA TYR A 218 7.91 -16.20 19.07
C TYR A 218 6.59 -15.48 18.91
N LYS A 219 6.21 -15.14 17.69
CA LYS A 219 4.97 -14.43 17.41
C LYS A 219 4.27 -14.99 16.18
N ALA A 220 2.95 -15.06 16.24
CA ALA A 220 2.09 -15.42 15.13
C ALA A 220 0.95 -14.40 14.99
N ASP A 221 0.73 -13.92 13.77
CA ASP A 221 -0.36 -13.00 13.42
C ASP A 221 -1.19 -13.63 12.31
N PHE A 222 -2.50 -13.68 12.50
CA PHE A 222 -3.44 -14.12 11.47
C PHE A 222 -4.45 -13.02 11.20
N THR A 223 -4.58 -12.60 9.94
CA THR A 223 -5.56 -11.60 9.52
C THR A 223 -6.50 -12.14 8.45
N TYR A 224 -7.74 -11.67 8.48
CA TYR A 224 -8.75 -11.99 7.47
C TYR A 224 -9.54 -10.75 7.05
N GLN A 225 -9.65 -10.56 5.73
CA GLN A 225 -10.34 -9.44 5.13
C GLN A 225 -11.78 -9.75 4.73
N PHE A 226 -12.70 -8.92 5.20
CA PHE A 226 -14.09 -8.83 4.78
C PHE A 226 -14.36 -7.49 4.09
N ILE A 227 -15.54 -7.32 3.49
CA ILE A 227 -16.00 -5.99 3.07
C ILE A 227 -16.93 -5.47 4.17
N PRO A 228 -16.64 -4.33 4.82
CA PRO A 228 -15.56 -3.37 4.58
C PRO A 228 -14.38 -3.44 5.58
N LEU A 229 -14.22 -4.51 6.35
CA LEU A 229 -13.30 -4.56 7.50
C LEU A 229 -12.24 -5.65 7.36
N GLU A 230 -11.09 -5.46 7.99
CA GLU A 230 -10.10 -6.50 8.29
C GLU A 230 -10.14 -6.80 9.79
N VAL A 231 -10.03 -8.08 10.15
CA VAL A 231 -9.86 -8.54 11.54
C VAL A 231 -8.55 -9.29 11.61
N GLY A 232 -7.82 -9.09 12.69
CA GLY A 232 -6.66 -9.92 13.00
C GLY A 232 -6.69 -10.41 14.44
N ILE A 233 -5.99 -11.52 14.64
CA ILE A 233 -5.64 -12.05 15.94
C ILE A 233 -4.13 -12.25 15.95
N ASN A 234 -3.50 -11.93 17.06
CA ASN A 234 -2.08 -12.20 17.24
C ASN A 234 -1.79 -12.79 18.60
N GLY A 235 -0.72 -13.56 18.66
CA GLY A 235 -0.23 -14.17 19.87
C GLY A 235 1.29 -14.17 19.89
N SER A 236 1.85 -13.89 21.06
CA SER A 236 3.30 -13.90 21.28
C SER A 236 3.65 -14.72 22.52
N TYR A 237 4.81 -15.36 22.48
CA TYR A 237 5.42 -16.04 23.61
C TYR A 237 6.87 -15.59 23.76
N LEU A 238 7.26 -15.27 24.98
CA LEU A 238 8.59 -14.80 25.32
C LEU A 238 9.18 -15.71 26.40
N SER A 239 10.41 -16.17 26.16
CA SER A 239 11.21 -16.89 27.15
C SER A 239 12.54 -16.17 27.32
N GLY A 240 13.03 -16.04 28.53
CA GLY A 240 14.30 -15.34 28.79
C GLY A 240 14.82 -15.57 30.19
N GLU A 241 15.98 -14.98 30.49
CA GLU A 241 16.72 -15.22 31.73
C GLU A 241 16.13 -14.49 32.96
N ASP A 242 15.48 -13.34 32.77
CA ASP A 242 14.87 -12.59 33.87
C ASP A 242 13.54 -13.22 34.32
N ALA A 243 13.59 -14.04 35.37
CA ALA A 243 12.42 -14.71 35.94
C ALA A 243 11.34 -13.77 36.52
N ARG A 244 11.62 -12.46 36.63
CA ARG A 244 10.61 -11.46 37.01
C ARG A 244 9.68 -11.09 35.85
N VAL A 245 10.15 -11.32 34.61
CA VAL A 245 9.48 -10.94 33.36
C VAL A 245 9.11 -12.17 32.54
N TYR A 246 9.94 -13.22 32.55
CA TYR A 246 9.75 -14.39 31.68
C TYR A 246 9.48 -15.66 32.50
N PRO A 247 8.73 -16.63 31.94
CA PRO A 247 8.08 -16.59 30.62
C PRO A 247 6.90 -15.61 30.59
N ALA A 248 6.64 -15.04 29.42
CA ALA A 248 5.51 -14.15 29.18
C ALA A 248 4.74 -14.57 27.95
N TRP A 249 3.47 -14.24 27.90
CA TRP A 249 2.63 -14.45 26.74
C TRP A 249 1.71 -13.27 26.51
N GLN A 250 1.27 -13.12 25.27
CA GLN A 250 0.43 -12.02 24.85
C GLN A 250 -0.59 -12.51 23.83
N LEU A 251 -1.79 -11.97 23.93
CA LEU A 251 -2.86 -12.14 22.96
C LEU A 251 -3.39 -10.77 22.56
N GLY A 252 -3.65 -10.60 21.27
CA GLY A 252 -4.14 -9.34 20.71
C GLY A 252 -5.19 -9.56 19.64
N MET A 253 -6.02 -8.54 19.46
CA MET A 253 -7.02 -8.48 18.41
C MET A 253 -6.98 -7.10 17.75
N GLU A 254 -7.14 -7.08 16.44
CA GLU A 254 -7.18 -5.85 15.65
C GLU A 254 -8.46 -5.81 14.80
N LEU A 255 -8.99 -4.60 14.63
CA LEU A 255 -10.12 -4.30 13.77
C LEU A 255 -9.77 -3.08 12.91
N CYS A 256 -9.73 -3.26 11.59
CA CYS A 256 -9.36 -2.21 10.65
C CYS A 256 -10.40 -2.05 9.52
N PRO A 257 -11.32 -1.08 9.61
CA PRO A 257 -12.18 -0.69 8.50
C PRO A 257 -11.36 -0.13 7.31
N LYS A 258 -11.68 -0.53 6.07
CA LYS A 258 -11.02 -0.02 4.86
C LYS A 258 -11.88 1.01 4.14
N LEU A 259 -11.56 2.29 4.33
CA LEU A 259 -12.33 3.43 3.84
C LEU A 259 -11.63 4.13 2.67
N TYR A 260 -12.44 4.69 1.76
CA TYR A 260 -11.96 5.23 0.48
C TYR A 260 -12.58 6.59 0.13
N PRO A 261 -12.49 7.62 1.00
CA PRO A 261 -13.08 8.93 0.73
C PRO A 261 -12.31 9.66 -0.39
N GLY A 262 -12.99 9.98 -1.49
CA GLY A 262 -12.41 10.72 -2.60
C GLY A 262 -11.12 10.08 -3.12
N LYS A 263 -9.99 10.78 -3.00
CA LYS A 263 -8.64 10.38 -3.45
C LYS A 263 -7.74 9.83 -2.34
N ILE A 264 -8.32 9.50 -1.19
CA ILE A 264 -7.59 9.06 0.01
C ILE A 264 -7.97 7.60 0.32
N VAL A 265 -7.07 6.85 0.96
CA VAL A 265 -7.39 5.60 1.67
C VAL A 265 -7.23 5.88 3.16
N LEU A 266 -8.19 5.44 3.97
CA LEU A 266 -8.15 5.58 5.42
C LEU A 266 -8.40 4.20 6.05
N ASN A 267 -7.49 3.80 6.91
CA ASN A 267 -7.49 2.56 7.66
C ASN A 267 -7.41 2.92 9.16
N PRO A 268 -8.54 3.19 9.84
CA PRO A 268 -8.56 3.53 11.26
C PRO A 268 -8.54 2.24 12.08
N GLU A 269 -7.35 1.71 12.34
CA GLU A 269 -7.21 0.47 13.09
C GLU A 269 -7.45 0.71 14.59
N LEU A 270 -8.19 -0.22 15.21
CA LEU A 270 -8.30 -0.36 16.65
C LEU A 270 -7.64 -1.67 17.05
N PHE A 271 -6.70 -1.58 17.98
CA PHE A 271 -5.99 -2.73 18.53
C PHE A 271 -6.25 -2.84 20.02
N VAL A 272 -6.47 -4.06 20.50
CA VAL A 272 -6.54 -4.39 21.93
C VAL A 272 -5.66 -5.58 22.22
N SER A 273 -5.03 -5.60 23.40
CA SER A 273 -4.28 -6.77 23.84
C SER A 273 -4.27 -6.94 25.33
N PHE A 274 -3.99 -8.19 25.71
CA PHE A 274 -3.67 -8.60 27.06
C PHE A 274 -2.33 -9.33 27.03
N SER A 275 -1.43 -8.93 27.92
CA SER A 275 -0.13 -9.58 28.10
C SER A 275 0.02 -9.99 29.55
N HIS A 276 0.51 -11.19 29.78
CA HIS A 276 0.78 -11.73 31.10
C HIS A 276 2.28 -11.88 31.30
N TYR A 277 2.76 -11.36 32.43
CA TYR A 277 4.11 -11.53 32.93
C TYR A 277 4.05 -12.09 34.36
N PRO A 278 5.13 -12.71 34.88
CA PRO A 278 5.13 -13.34 36.20
C PRO A 278 4.75 -12.42 37.36
N ARG A 279 4.94 -11.10 37.23
CA ARG A 279 4.72 -10.11 38.31
C ARG A 279 3.71 -9.03 37.96
N PHE A 280 3.19 -9.00 36.74
CA PHE A 280 2.24 -7.98 36.31
C PHE A 280 1.53 -8.39 35.02
N ASP A 281 0.34 -7.83 34.81
CA ASP A 281 -0.41 -7.95 33.57
C ASP A 281 -0.48 -6.59 32.87
N VAL A 282 -0.58 -6.61 31.54
CA VAL A 282 -0.70 -5.39 30.73
C VAL A 282 -1.93 -5.49 29.83
N GLN A 283 -2.83 -4.53 29.99
CA GLN A 283 -4.02 -4.36 29.18
C GLN A 283 -3.84 -3.13 28.31
N GLN A 284 -3.85 -3.30 26.99
CA GLN A 284 -3.61 -2.20 26.06
C GLN A 284 -4.80 -2.00 25.14
N ILE A 285 -5.11 -0.74 24.88
CA ILE A 285 -5.94 -0.29 23.76
C ILE A 285 -5.14 0.71 22.91
N SER A 286 -5.29 0.65 21.60
CA SER A 286 -4.58 1.55 20.69
C SER A 286 -5.42 1.93 19.49
N LEU A 287 -5.40 3.21 19.14
CA LEU A 287 -6.01 3.75 17.93
C LEU A 287 -4.89 4.09 16.94
N GLN A 288 -4.89 3.42 15.79
CA GLN A 288 -3.78 3.45 14.84
C GLN A 288 -4.23 3.82 13.40
N PRO A 289 -4.71 5.04 13.15
CA PRO A 289 -5.10 5.44 11.80
C PRO A 289 -3.92 5.52 10.85
N GLN A 290 -4.09 4.87 9.69
CA GLN A 290 -3.23 5.04 8.52
C GLN A 290 -3.99 5.73 7.39
N VAL A 291 -3.33 6.71 6.78
CA VAL A 291 -3.84 7.49 5.65
C VAL A 291 -2.88 7.37 4.47
N LEU A 292 -3.38 6.89 3.33
CA LEU A 292 -2.64 6.93 2.07
C LEU A 292 -3.18 8.08 1.21
N TRP A 293 -2.29 8.99 0.83
CA TRP A 293 -2.60 10.13 0.00
C TRP A 293 -1.49 10.37 -1.01
N ARG A 294 -1.83 10.28 -2.30
CA ARG A 294 -0.87 10.37 -3.41
C ARG A 294 0.23 9.29 -3.27
N ASP A 295 1.46 9.74 -3.08
CA ASP A 295 2.71 9.00 -2.89
C ASP A 295 3.21 9.08 -1.43
N PHE A 296 2.33 9.45 -0.50
CA PHE A 296 2.59 9.51 0.93
C PHE A 296 1.72 8.50 1.71
N SER A 297 2.32 7.95 2.76
CA SER A 297 1.65 7.23 3.83
C SER A 297 1.88 7.96 5.14
N PHE A 298 0.79 8.19 5.87
CA PHE A 298 0.82 8.77 7.21
C PHE A 298 0.25 7.72 8.15
N SER A 299 0.99 7.37 9.19
CA SER A 299 0.51 6.51 10.27
C SER A 299 0.64 7.26 11.57
N TYR A 300 -0.43 7.27 12.36
CA TYR A 300 -0.41 7.78 13.72
C TYR A 300 -0.93 6.69 14.63
N ALA A 301 -0.31 6.51 15.79
CA ALA A 301 -0.77 5.58 16.80
C ALA A 301 -0.85 6.31 18.15
N LEU A 302 -1.96 6.11 18.83
CA LEU A 302 -2.16 6.53 20.22
C LEU A 302 -2.40 5.27 21.04
N HIS A 303 -1.56 5.06 22.05
CA HIS A 303 -1.57 3.90 22.91
C HIS A 303 -1.96 4.30 24.33
N SER A 304 -2.78 3.46 24.95
CA SER A 304 -3.08 3.51 26.38
C SER A 304 -2.93 2.11 26.92
N ALA A 305 -2.08 1.94 27.93
CA ALA A 305 -1.86 0.67 28.59
C ALA A 305 -2.07 0.81 30.10
N PHE A 306 -2.81 -0.12 30.69
CA PHE A 306 -2.93 -0.29 32.13
C PHE A 306 -2.05 -1.47 32.54
N MET A 307 -1.18 -1.25 33.51
CA MET A 307 -0.30 -2.26 34.08
C MET A 307 -0.78 -2.57 35.50
N ASP A 308 -1.24 -3.81 35.68
CA ASP A 308 -1.71 -4.37 36.94
C ASP A 308 -0.54 -5.10 37.60
N ASN A 309 -0.03 -4.57 38.70
CA ASN A 309 1.20 -5.07 39.32
C ASN A 309 0.88 -5.92 40.55
N GLU A 310 1.61 -7.03 40.72
CA GLU A 310 1.45 -7.90 41.89
C GLU A 310 1.65 -7.16 43.22
N PRO A 311 2.63 -6.26 43.39
CA PRO A 311 2.72 -5.43 44.59
C PRO A 311 1.55 -4.44 44.70
N SER A 312 0.89 -4.44 45.86
CA SER A 312 -0.22 -3.53 46.15
C SER A 312 0.14 -2.06 45.92
N GLU A 313 -0.80 -1.30 45.33
CA GLU A 313 -0.69 0.15 45.09
C GLU A 313 0.41 0.55 44.08
N THR A 314 0.86 -0.37 43.23
CA THR A 314 1.89 -0.08 42.20
C THR A 314 1.36 -0.07 40.76
N ASP A 315 0.05 -0.21 40.56
CA ASP A 315 -0.59 -0.11 39.26
C ASP A 315 -0.29 1.21 38.56
N SER A 316 -0.14 1.15 37.24
CA SER A 316 0.20 2.31 36.43
C SER A 316 -0.56 2.38 35.12
N VAL A 317 -0.71 3.60 34.62
CA VAL A 317 -1.24 3.87 33.28
C VAL A 317 -0.14 4.52 32.45
N HIS A 318 0.06 3.98 31.26
CA HIS A 318 1.05 4.44 30.30
C HIS A 318 0.36 4.96 29.05
N PHE A 319 0.85 6.09 28.55
CA PHE A 319 0.38 6.71 27.32
C PHE A 319 1.57 6.97 26.41
N ALA A 320 1.45 6.51 25.17
CA ALA A 320 2.45 6.75 24.14
C ALA A 320 1.77 7.15 22.83
N GLN A 321 2.48 7.93 22.03
CA GLN A 321 2.08 8.29 20.68
C GLN A 321 3.22 8.04 19.72
N GLN A 322 2.89 7.59 18.52
CA GLN A 322 3.84 7.35 17.44
C GLN A 322 3.32 7.96 16.15
N PHE A 323 4.23 8.54 15.38
CA PHE A 323 3.97 9.13 14.08
C PHE A 323 4.99 8.62 13.08
N CYS A 324 4.50 8.18 11.92
CA CYS A 324 5.31 7.78 10.79
C CYS A 324 4.82 8.47 9.53
N LEU A 325 5.74 9.13 8.82
CA LEU A 325 5.53 9.71 7.51
C LEU A 325 6.46 9.02 6.51
N THR A 326 5.86 8.32 5.56
CA THR A 326 6.60 7.64 4.50
C THR A 326 6.28 8.26 3.15
N LYS A 327 7.31 8.42 2.32
CA LYS A 327 7.20 8.94 0.96
C LYS A 327 7.85 7.98 -0.03
N SER A 328 7.10 7.54 -1.04
CA SER A 328 7.67 6.85 -2.19
C SER A 328 8.41 7.84 -3.09
N LEU A 329 9.63 7.47 -3.48
CA LEU A 329 10.54 8.25 -4.30
C LEU A 329 10.80 7.54 -5.64
N PRO A 330 11.33 8.26 -6.66
CA PRO A 330 11.75 7.65 -7.92
C PRO A 330 12.72 6.47 -7.71
N TYR A 331 12.78 5.56 -8.69
CA TYR A 331 13.64 4.38 -8.66
C TYR A 331 13.36 3.42 -7.48
N SER A 332 12.10 3.33 -7.05
CA SER A 332 11.63 2.45 -5.99
C SER A 332 12.37 2.64 -4.66
N PHE A 333 12.69 3.90 -4.34
CA PHE A 333 13.14 4.28 -3.01
C PHE A 333 11.95 4.67 -2.15
N GLU A 334 12.10 4.48 -0.84
CA GLU A 334 11.14 4.90 0.15
C GLU A 334 11.85 5.59 1.31
N LEU A 335 11.43 6.80 1.64
CA LEU A 335 11.97 7.58 2.76
C LEU A 335 10.92 7.66 3.86
N GLY A 336 11.30 7.30 5.08
CA GLY A 336 10.43 7.38 6.26
C GLY A 336 11.00 8.32 7.32
N PHE A 337 10.11 9.09 7.93
CA PHE A 337 10.36 9.87 9.14
C PHE A 337 9.50 9.32 10.27
N HIS A 338 10.12 9.12 11.42
CA HIS A 338 9.51 8.48 12.56
C HIS A 338 9.66 9.38 13.78
N TYR A 339 8.62 9.43 14.61
CA TYR A 339 8.62 10.15 15.86
C TYR A 339 7.79 9.37 16.87
N GLY A 340 8.27 9.28 18.10
CA GLY A 340 7.48 8.76 19.20
C GLY A 340 7.70 9.58 20.46
N ALA A 341 6.71 9.60 21.33
CA ALA A 341 6.77 10.31 22.60
C ALA A 341 5.81 9.69 23.63
N GLY A 342 6.10 9.94 24.90
CA GLY A 342 5.33 9.43 26.03
C GLY A 342 6.04 8.28 26.71
N ASN A 343 5.26 7.47 27.43
CA ASN A 343 5.72 6.27 28.12
C ASN A 343 5.19 5.04 27.37
N ASP A 344 6.09 4.40 26.63
CA ASP A 344 5.86 3.23 25.80
C ASP A 344 6.28 1.92 26.47
N THR A 345 6.61 1.95 27.76
CA THR A 345 6.97 0.76 28.53
C THR A 345 5.85 -0.29 28.47
N TRP A 346 6.21 -1.51 28.09
CA TRP A 346 5.36 -2.69 27.91
C TRP A 346 4.23 -2.53 26.88
N ILE A 347 4.29 -1.51 26.04
CA ILE A 347 3.35 -1.30 24.94
C ILE A 347 3.79 -2.11 23.73
N ILE A 348 2.81 -2.63 22.99
CA ILE A 348 2.99 -3.12 21.62
C ILE A 348 2.84 -1.94 20.68
N ASP A 349 3.92 -1.64 19.96
CA ASP A 349 3.95 -0.52 19.02
C ASP A 349 3.16 -0.81 17.72
N ASN A 350 3.09 0.19 16.85
CA ASN A 350 2.43 0.08 15.54
C ASN A 350 3.07 -0.93 14.56
N SER A 351 4.27 -1.41 14.88
CA SER A 351 5.01 -2.42 14.11
C SER A 351 4.85 -3.82 14.72
N GLY A 352 4.11 -3.91 15.83
CA GLY A 352 3.87 -5.14 16.57
C GLY A 352 5.02 -5.59 17.45
N VAL A 353 5.97 -4.69 17.77
CA VAL A 353 7.09 -4.92 18.68
C VAL A 353 6.65 -4.66 20.11
N ILE A 354 6.95 -5.60 21.01
CA ILE A 354 6.76 -5.42 22.45
C ILE A 354 7.93 -4.59 22.99
N ILE A 355 7.64 -3.40 23.51
CA ILE A 355 8.64 -2.50 24.11
C ILE A 355 8.82 -2.91 25.58
N ASP A 356 9.69 -3.87 25.86
CA ASP A 356 10.03 -4.24 27.24
C ASP A 356 11.11 -3.32 27.85
N THR A 357 11.45 -3.53 29.11
CA THR A 357 12.48 -2.76 29.83
C THR A 357 13.89 -2.84 29.25
N PHE A 358 14.14 -3.76 28.31
CA PHE A 358 15.43 -3.89 27.63
C PHE A 358 15.48 -3.06 26.34
N ASN A 359 14.31 -2.72 25.80
CA ASN A 359 14.15 -1.65 24.82
C ASN A 359 14.14 -0.29 25.54
N GLN A 360 14.66 0.76 24.89
CA GLN A 360 14.65 2.09 25.49
C GLN A 360 13.26 2.71 25.46
N ASN A 361 12.88 3.32 26.59
CA ASN A 361 11.61 4.02 26.74
C ASN A 361 11.83 5.52 26.58
N GLY A 362 10.89 6.20 25.92
CA GLY A 362 10.85 7.66 25.85
C GLY A 362 10.82 8.23 24.43
N SER A 363 10.92 9.55 24.35
CA SER A 363 10.77 10.26 23.09
C SER A 363 11.92 9.95 22.13
N TYR A 364 11.58 9.83 20.84
CA TYR A 364 12.56 9.55 19.80
C TYR A 364 12.20 10.21 18.49
N TYR A 365 13.21 10.33 17.64
CA TYR A 365 13.06 10.59 16.22
C TYR A 365 13.86 9.57 15.43
N GLY A 366 13.38 9.24 14.24
CA GLY A 366 14.04 8.26 13.40
C GLY A 366 13.87 8.56 11.92
N ILE A 367 14.75 7.96 11.14
CA ILE A 367 14.75 8.03 9.68
C ILE A 367 14.93 6.62 9.12
N SER A 368 14.21 6.30 8.06
CA SER A 368 14.38 5.04 7.35
C SER A 368 14.55 5.24 5.85
N LEU A 369 15.32 4.35 5.24
CA LEU A 369 15.46 4.26 3.80
C LEU A 369 15.20 2.82 3.35
N GLY A 370 14.20 2.67 2.49
CA GLY A 370 13.86 1.43 1.82
C GLY A 370 14.25 1.46 0.35
N LYS A 371 14.64 0.30 -0.20
CA LYS A 371 14.82 0.13 -1.64
C LYS A 371 14.39 -1.25 -2.11
N GLU A 372 13.55 -1.24 -3.13
CA GLU A 372 13.17 -2.45 -3.87
C GLU A 372 14.16 -2.73 -5.01
N PHE A 373 14.59 -3.98 -5.11
CA PHE A 373 15.44 -4.50 -6.17
C PHE A 373 14.73 -5.62 -6.92
N PHE A 374 14.73 -5.51 -8.25
CA PHE A 374 14.21 -6.52 -9.19
C PHE A 374 12.77 -6.99 -8.92
N LYS A 375 11.98 -6.27 -8.11
CA LYS A 375 10.64 -6.64 -7.64
C LYS A 375 10.52 -7.87 -6.74
N HIS A 376 11.64 -8.39 -6.26
CA HIS A 376 11.66 -9.60 -5.42
C HIS A 376 12.45 -9.39 -4.13
N LEU A 377 13.22 -8.31 -4.01
CA LEU A 377 14.02 -8.02 -2.82
C LEU A 377 13.75 -6.62 -2.34
N TYR A 378 13.64 -6.44 -1.02
CA TYR A 378 13.52 -5.12 -0.40
C TYR A 378 14.54 -5.01 0.74
N LEU A 379 15.41 -4.03 0.62
CA LEU A 379 16.38 -3.66 1.64
C LEU A 379 15.82 -2.49 2.43
N TYR A 380 15.90 -2.57 3.75
CA TYR A 380 15.43 -1.52 4.65
C TYR A 380 16.47 -1.24 5.72
N GLY A 381 16.81 0.04 5.87
CA GLY A 381 17.62 0.55 6.98
C GLY A 381 16.81 1.56 7.77
N TYR A 382 16.90 1.47 9.09
CA TYR A 382 16.25 2.38 10.02
C TYR A 382 17.23 2.78 11.12
N TYR A 383 17.26 4.08 11.38
CA TYR A 383 17.99 4.68 12.48
C TYR A 383 17.02 5.45 13.36
N GLN A 384 17.09 5.20 14.66
CA GLN A 384 16.31 5.87 15.68
C GLN A 384 17.25 6.41 16.73
N LYS A 385 16.97 7.63 17.18
CA LYS A 385 17.73 8.30 18.22
C LYS A 385 16.83 8.61 19.40
N TRP A 386 17.25 8.15 20.57
CA TRP A 386 16.73 8.55 21.87
C TRP A 386 17.73 9.48 22.57
N ASP A 387 17.39 9.92 23.77
CA ASP A 387 18.28 10.74 24.59
C ASP A 387 19.51 9.96 25.10
N SER A 388 19.38 8.65 25.33
CA SER A 388 20.40 7.82 25.97
C SER A 388 21.15 6.86 25.06
N GLU A 389 20.47 6.20 24.11
CA GLU A 389 21.12 5.34 23.09
C GLU A 389 20.49 5.57 21.71
N ASP A 390 21.06 4.90 20.72
CA ASP A 390 20.54 4.85 19.36
C ASP A 390 20.08 3.41 19.04
N LEU A 391 19.12 3.27 18.13
CA LEU A 391 18.77 2.00 17.50
C LEU A 391 19.16 2.02 16.03
N PHE A 392 19.92 1.00 15.65
CA PHE A 392 20.13 0.64 14.25
C PHE A 392 19.35 -0.62 13.92
N TYR A 393 18.59 -0.59 12.83
CA TYR A 393 17.84 -1.73 12.32
C TYR A 393 18.10 -1.90 10.84
N PHE A 394 18.38 -3.13 10.43
CA PHE A 394 18.55 -3.51 9.04
C PHE A 394 17.72 -4.75 8.75
N SER A 395 17.03 -4.76 7.62
CA SER A 395 16.34 -5.95 7.15
C SER A 395 16.45 -6.15 5.65
N LEU A 396 16.40 -7.42 5.26
CA LEU A 396 16.32 -7.88 3.89
C LEU A 396 15.10 -8.78 3.75
N SER A 397 14.18 -8.38 2.88
CA SER A 397 12.95 -9.11 2.59
C SER A 397 12.98 -9.68 1.17
N GLY A 398 12.55 -10.93 1.01
CA GLY A 398 12.43 -11.62 -0.28
C GLY A 398 10.99 -12.04 -0.55
N TYR A 399 10.45 -11.64 -1.70
CA TYR A 399 9.07 -11.90 -2.14
C TYR A 399 9.03 -12.95 -3.25
N TYR A 400 8.13 -13.93 -3.13
CA TYR A 400 8.02 -15.06 -4.06
C TYR A 400 6.57 -15.53 -4.29
#